data_AF-A0A413T6R5-F1
#
_entry.id   AF-A0A413T6R5-F1
#
_cell.length_a   1.000
_cell.length_b   1.000
_cell.length_c   1.000
_cell.angle_alpha   90.00
_cell.angle_beta   90.00
_cell.angle_gamma   90.00
#
_symmetry.space_group_name_H-M   'P 1'
#
loop_
_entity.id
_entity.type
_entity.pdbx_description
1 polymer ?
#
loop_
_entity_poly.entity_id
_entity_poly.type
_entity_poly.pdbx_seq_one_letter_code
_entity_poly.pdbx_strand_id
1 'polypeptide(L)'
;MAEENKNTQQGENEPESGKTFTQEEVNKIVQQRLERAKSKEPDELAKREAELNKREMNLTIREQLSSAGLPNELAGVISAQDEDEAIEKIEILKKYIESQPAHSKAEYNPVKGEVKTDPIREAMGLGKGI
;
A
#
# COMPACT_ATOMS: atom_id res chain seq x y z
N MET A 1 -14.35 -19.59 -48.61
CA MET A 1 -14.67 -19.76 -47.18
C MET A 1 -15.12 -18.42 -46.65
N ALA A 2 -16.39 -18.29 -46.29
CA ALA A 2 -16.91 -17.13 -45.59
C ALA A 2 -17.41 -17.63 -44.24
N GLU A 3 -16.82 -17.09 -43.16
CA GLU A 3 -17.10 -17.48 -41.79
C GLU A 3 -18.52 -17.08 -41.39
N GLU A 4 -19.25 -18.07 -40.90
CA GLU A 4 -20.63 -17.98 -40.44
C GLU A 4 -20.65 -17.38 -39.03
N ASN A 5 -21.04 -16.10 -38.90
CA ASN A 5 -21.19 -15.43 -37.62
C ASN A 5 -22.51 -15.89 -36.95
N LYS A 6 -22.43 -16.92 -36.11
CA LYS A 6 -23.55 -17.40 -35.29
C LYS A 6 -23.74 -16.50 -34.07
N ASN A 7 -24.72 -15.61 -34.17
CA ASN A 7 -25.27 -14.89 -33.03
C ASN A 7 -26.31 -15.78 -32.32
N THR A 8 -25.90 -16.44 -31.24
CA THR A 8 -26.76 -17.28 -30.40
C THR A 8 -27.64 -16.38 -29.52
N GLN A 9 -28.94 -16.34 -29.77
CA GLN A 9 -29.93 -15.76 -28.85
C GLN A 9 -30.67 -16.88 -28.13
N GLN A 10 -30.57 -16.89 -26.80
CA GLN A 10 -31.37 -17.74 -25.91
C GLN A 10 -31.85 -16.87 -24.75
N GLY A 11 -33.14 -16.90 -24.47
CA GLY A 11 -33.77 -16.17 -23.38
C GLY A 11 -35.27 -15.97 -23.62
N GLU A 12 -36.05 -17.01 -23.36
CA GLU A 12 -37.51 -16.93 -23.18
C GLU A 12 -37.84 -16.03 -21.99
N ASN A 13 -38.69 -15.02 -22.20
CA ASN A 13 -39.54 -14.42 -21.18
C ASN A 13 -40.74 -13.74 -21.84
N GLU A 14 -41.86 -13.80 -21.12
CA GLU A 14 -43.26 -13.44 -21.44
C GLU A 14 -43.52 -12.11 -22.18
N PRO A 15 -44.72 -11.95 -22.80
CA PRO A 15 -45.01 -10.88 -23.75
C PRO A 15 -45.32 -9.57 -23.03
N GLU A 16 -44.29 -8.84 -22.59
CA GLU A 16 -44.42 -7.39 -22.42
C GLU A 16 -44.54 -6.74 -23.80
N SER A 17 -45.67 -6.06 -24.02
CA SER A 17 -46.02 -5.23 -25.19
C SER A 17 -44.86 -4.97 -26.15
N GLY A 18 -44.91 -5.63 -27.31
CA GLY A 18 -43.82 -5.66 -28.30
C GLY A 18 -43.39 -4.28 -28.78
N LYS A 19 -42.36 -3.73 -28.14
CA LYS A 19 -41.52 -2.67 -28.70
C LYS A 19 -40.57 -3.35 -29.69
N THR A 20 -40.98 -3.45 -30.95
CA THR A 20 -40.05 -3.82 -32.02
C THR A 20 -39.05 -2.69 -32.17
N PHE A 21 -37.80 -2.94 -31.82
CA PHE A 21 -36.72 -1.98 -32.03
C PHE A 21 -36.62 -1.66 -33.52
N THR A 22 -36.69 -0.37 -33.83
CA THR A 22 -36.39 0.11 -35.17
C THR A 22 -34.89 -0.04 -35.45
N GLN A 23 -34.50 -0.16 -36.72
CA GLN A 23 -33.09 -0.25 -37.09
C GLN A 23 -32.27 0.95 -36.57
N GLU A 24 -32.89 2.12 -36.48
CA GLU A 24 -32.28 3.32 -35.89
C GLU A 24 -32.01 3.18 -34.38
N GLU A 25 -32.95 2.57 -33.63
CA GLU A 25 -32.75 2.28 -32.21
C GLU A 25 -31.65 1.25 -32.00
N VAL A 26 -31.58 0.22 -32.85
CA VAL A 26 -30.49 -0.77 -32.82
C VAL A 26 -29.14 -0.08 -33.05
N ASN A 27 -29.05 0.79 -34.07
CA ASN A 27 -27.82 1.53 -34.36
C ASN A 27 -27.41 2.43 -33.19
N LYS A 28 -28.36 3.13 -32.55
CA LYS A 28 -28.11 3.93 -31.35
C LYS A 28 -27.61 3.08 -30.17
N ILE A 29 -28.21 1.92 -29.93
CA ILE A 29 -27.80 1.00 -28.87
C ILE A 29 -26.39 0.46 -29.12
N VAL A 30 -26.06 0.09 -30.35
CA VAL A 30 -24.74 -0.41 -30.73
C VAL A 30 -23.68 0.68 -30.57
N GLN A 31 -23.96 1.90 -31.03
CA GLN A 31 -23.08 3.06 -30.85
C GLN A 31 -22.85 3.35 -29.36
N GLN A 32 -23.91 3.41 -28.56
CA GLN A 32 -23.81 3.66 -27.11
C GLN A 32 -23.02 2.57 -26.39
N ARG A 33 -23.17 1.29 -26.78
CA ARG A 33 -22.39 0.18 -26.22
C ARG A 33 -20.92 0.27 -26.62
N LEU A 34 -20.62 0.61 -27.87
CA LEU A 34 -19.25 0.80 -28.35
C LEU A 34 -18.56 1.97 -27.64
N GLU A 35 -19.24 3.10 -27.48
CA GLU A 35 -18.73 4.26 -26.74
C GLU A 35 -18.49 3.93 -25.27
N ARG A 36 -19.41 3.20 -24.63
CA ARG A 36 -19.25 2.75 -23.24
C ARG A 36 -18.11 1.76 -23.06
N ALA A 37 -17.89 0.87 -24.02
CA ALA A 37 -16.76 -0.06 -24.01
C ALA A 37 -15.44 0.70 -24.16
N LYS A 38 -15.37 1.63 -25.12
CA LYS A 38 -14.18 2.48 -25.36
C LYS A 38 -13.86 3.43 -24.21
N SER A 39 -14.84 3.88 -23.45
CA SER A 39 -14.62 4.78 -22.31
C SER A 39 -14.23 4.05 -21.03
N LYS A 40 -14.59 2.77 -20.87
CA LYS A 40 -14.23 1.98 -19.68
C LYS A 40 -12.85 1.34 -19.75
N GLU A 41 -12.45 0.87 -20.93
CA GLU A 41 -11.13 0.30 -21.19
C GLU A 41 -9.95 1.19 -20.72
N PRO A 42 -9.86 2.49 -21.09
CA PRO A 42 -8.72 3.33 -20.70
C PRO A 42 -8.67 3.58 -19.20
N ASP A 43 -9.82 3.67 -18.53
CA ASP A 43 -9.90 3.89 -17.09
C ASP A 43 -9.48 2.65 -16.29
N GLU A 44 -9.78 1.44 -16.78
CA GLU A 44 -9.32 0.21 -16.12
C GLU A 44 -7.83 -0.04 -16.34
N LEU A 45 -7.31 0.27 -17.52
CA LEU A 45 -5.88 0.18 -17.82
C LEU A 45 -5.07 1.17 -16.97
N ALA A 46 -5.49 2.44 -16.91
CA ALA A 46 -4.82 3.45 -16.09
C ALA A 46 -4.81 3.10 -14.59
N LYS A 47 -5.90 2.50 -14.09
CA LYS A 47 -5.95 2.01 -12.69
C LYS A 47 -4.97 0.86 -12.45
N ARG A 48 -4.91 -0.11 -13.37
CA ARG A 48 -3.96 -1.23 -13.24
C ARG A 48 -2.51 -0.75 -13.31
N GLU A 49 -2.18 0.18 -14.20
CA GLU A 49 -0.85 0.77 -14.28
C GLU A 49 -0.49 1.51 -12.98
N ALA A 50 -1.42 2.29 -12.43
CA ALA A 50 -1.20 2.98 -11.16
C ALA A 50 -1.02 2.02 -9.98
N GLU A 51 -1.76 0.91 -9.93
CA GLU A 51 -1.61 -0.12 -8.91
C GLU A 51 -0.28 -0.88 -9.04
N LEU A 52 0.13 -1.23 -10.27
CA LEU A 52 1.41 -1.87 -10.53
C LEU A 52 2.58 -0.97 -10.15
N ASN A 53 2.55 0.29 -10.58
CA ASN A 53 3.61 1.25 -10.25
C ASN A 53 3.73 1.44 -8.72
N LYS A 54 2.60 1.56 -8.01
CA LYS A 54 2.60 1.58 -6.54
C LYS A 54 3.23 0.33 -5.93
N ARG A 55 2.95 -0.85 -6.49
CA ARG A 55 3.50 -2.11 -5.98
C ARG A 55 5.00 -2.24 -6.24
N GLU A 56 5.45 -1.87 -7.44
CA GLU A 56 6.87 -1.86 -7.81
C GLU A 56 7.65 -0.89 -6.92
N MET A 57 7.14 0.34 -6.75
CA MET A 57 7.74 1.33 -5.87
C MET A 57 7.79 0.85 -4.40
N ASN A 58 6.76 0.17 -3.92
CA ASN A 58 6.79 -0.41 -2.56
C ASN A 58 7.88 -1.48 -2.40
N LEU A 59 8.23 -2.20 -3.47
CA LEU A 59 9.30 -3.18 -3.45
C LEU A 59 10.67 -2.51 -3.47
N THR A 60 10.87 -1.48 -4.30
CA THR A 60 12.13 -0.73 -4.36
C THR A 60 12.40 -0.04 -3.01
N ILE A 61 11.40 0.58 -2.39
CA ILE A 61 11.52 1.18 -1.06
C ILE A 61 11.91 0.12 -0.02
N ARG A 62 11.33 -1.09 -0.05
CA ARG A 62 11.73 -2.17 0.86
C ARG A 62 13.18 -2.60 0.68
N GLU A 63 13.65 -2.68 -0.56
CA GLU A 63 15.03 -3.02 -0.86
C GLU A 63 16.00 -1.95 -0.35
N GLN A 64 15.67 -0.67 -0.58
CA GLN A 64 16.45 0.47 -0.07
C GLN A 64 16.44 0.57 1.46
N LEU A 65 15.32 0.28 2.11
CA LEU A 65 15.24 0.21 3.57
C LEU A 65 16.10 -0.93 4.12
N SER A 66 16.03 -2.09 3.48
CA SER A 66 16.83 -3.26 3.85
C SER A 66 18.33 -2.99 3.71
N SER A 67 18.75 -2.32 2.62
CA SER A 67 20.15 -1.94 2.41
C SER A 67 20.62 -0.87 3.39
N ALA A 68 19.74 0.03 3.82
CA ALA A 68 20.00 1.02 4.85
C ALA A 68 19.99 0.45 6.29
N GLY A 69 19.59 -0.81 6.49
CA GLY A 69 19.49 -1.45 7.81
C GLY A 69 18.27 -1.01 8.62
N LEU A 70 17.24 -0.49 7.95
CA LEU A 70 16.02 0.04 8.57
C LEU A 70 14.88 -1.00 8.53
N PRO A 71 13.90 -0.92 9.45
CA PRO A 71 12.77 -1.84 9.48
C PRO A 71 11.90 -1.77 8.21
N ASN A 72 11.57 -2.92 7.66
CA ASN A 72 10.70 -3.06 6.48
C ASN A 72 9.25 -2.58 6.70
N GLU A 73 8.84 -2.37 7.95
CA GLU A 73 7.53 -1.78 8.28
C GLU A 73 7.43 -0.32 7.83
N LEU A 74 8.56 0.39 7.72
CA LEU A 74 8.61 1.77 7.25
C LEU A 74 8.20 1.90 5.78
N ALA A 75 8.31 0.82 4.99
CA ALA A 75 7.91 0.84 3.58
C ALA A 75 6.43 1.19 3.38
N GLY A 76 5.56 0.82 4.33
CA GLY A 76 4.14 1.18 4.27
C GLY A 76 3.84 2.64 4.59
N VAL A 77 4.80 3.36 5.19
CA VAL A 77 4.66 4.76 5.63
C VAL A 77 5.36 5.71 4.65
N ILE A 78 6.43 5.25 4.00
CA ILE A 78 7.19 6.05 3.04
C ILE A 78 6.44 6.07 1.70
N SER A 79 5.84 7.21 1.39
CA SER A 79 5.34 7.50 0.04
C SER A 79 6.42 8.22 -0.76
N ALA A 80 6.77 7.72 -1.95
CA ALA A 80 7.67 8.38 -2.89
C ALA A 80 7.10 8.30 -4.31
N GLN A 81 7.30 9.35 -5.10
CA GLN A 81 6.96 9.36 -6.52
C GLN A 81 8.10 8.82 -7.37
N ASP A 82 9.34 9.05 -6.94
CA ASP A 82 10.57 8.66 -7.62
C ASP A 82 11.53 7.94 -6.67
N GLU A 83 12.44 7.15 -7.23
CA GLU A 83 13.46 6.41 -6.45
C GLU A 83 14.38 7.35 -5.66
N ASP A 84 14.76 8.49 -6.25
CA ASP A 84 15.61 9.48 -5.59
C ASP A 84 14.93 10.07 -4.34
N GLU A 85 13.63 10.35 -4.45
CA GLU A 85 12.83 10.87 -3.33
C GLU A 85 12.70 9.84 -2.20
N ALA A 86 12.62 8.55 -2.54
CA ALA A 86 12.65 7.47 -1.57
C ALA A 86 13.99 7.42 -0.83
N ILE A 87 15.11 7.52 -1.57
CA ILE A 87 16.47 7.51 -0.99
C ILE A 87 16.63 8.69 -0.02
N GLU A 88 16.28 9.91 -0.44
CA GLU A 88 16.40 11.10 0.42
C GLU A 88 15.61 10.94 1.73
N LYS A 89 14.37 10.45 1.65
CA LYS A 89 13.52 10.21 2.84
C LYS A 89 14.13 9.15 3.74
N ILE A 90 14.66 8.07 3.17
CA ILE A 90 15.33 7.00 3.90
C ILE A 90 16.59 7.53 4.61
N GLU A 91 17.38 8.38 3.95
CA GLU A 91 18.56 9.00 4.54
C GLU A 91 18.20 9.94 5.69
N ILE A 92 17.16 10.76 5.54
CA ILE A 92 16.67 11.63 6.61
C ILE A 92 16.23 10.80 7.82
N LEU A 93 15.48 9.72 7.59
CA LEU A 93 15.04 8.80 8.66
C LEU A 93 16.23 8.13 9.34
N LYS A 94 17.20 7.64 8.56
CA LYS A 94 18.43 7.05 9.08
C LYS A 94 19.17 8.03 9.98
N LYS A 95 19.40 9.25 9.50
CA LYS A 95 20.07 10.31 10.26
C LYS A 95 19.31 10.65 11.54
N TYR A 96 17.98 10.70 11.49
CA TYR A 96 17.16 10.95 12.67
C TYR A 96 17.36 9.85 13.72
N ILE A 97 17.28 8.58 13.32
CA ILE A 97 17.46 7.42 14.22
C ILE A 97 18.88 7.39 14.80
N GLU A 98 19.90 7.65 13.99
CA GLU A 98 21.30 7.72 14.45
C GLU A 98 21.56 8.91 15.38
N SER A 99 20.87 10.03 15.17
CA SER A 99 20.99 11.23 16.01
C SER A 99 20.26 11.11 17.35
N GLN A 100 19.30 10.20 17.47
CA GLN A 100 18.66 9.94 18.76
C GLN A 100 19.69 9.28 19.66
N PRO A 101 19.97 9.83 20.86
CA PRO A 101 20.77 9.10 21.82
C PRO A 101 20.01 7.79 22.04
N ALA A 102 20.69 6.66 21.81
CA ALA A 102 20.13 5.36 22.13
C ALA A 102 19.47 5.51 23.50
N HIS A 103 18.19 5.17 23.62
CA HIS A 103 17.52 5.00 24.90
C HIS A 103 18.20 3.80 25.58
N SER A 104 19.46 3.99 25.95
CA SER A 104 20.20 3.10 26.80
C SER A 104 19.39 3.13 28.07
N LYS A 105 18.74 1.99 28.32
CA LYS A 105 18.21 1.69 29.64
C LYS A 105 19.33 2.05 30.60
N ALA A 106 19.10 3.03 31.47
CA ALA A 106 20.13 3.50 32.39
C ALA A 106 20.52 2.31 33.28
N GLU A 107 21.54 1.56 32.87
CA GLU A 107 22.09 0.47 33.62
C GLU A 107 22.97 1.10 34.70
N TYR A 108 22.39 1.18 35.90
CA TYR A 108 23.10 1.63 37.08
C TYR A 108 24.12 0.57 37.47
N ASN A 109 25.39 0.79 37.11
CA ASN A 109 26.50 -0.04 37.55
C ASN A 109 27.28 0.72 38.64
N PRO A 110 27.14 0.36 39.92
CA PRO A 110 27.84 1.06 41.00
C PRO A 110 29.35 0.84 40.87
N VAL A 111 30.09 1.93 40.67
CA VAL A 111 31.55 1.92 40.70
C VAL A 111 32.00 1.84 42.16
N LYS A 112 32.22 0.59 42.62
CA LYS A 112 32.91 0.20 43.87
C LYS A 112 32.60 1.11 45.07
N GLY A 113 31.45 0.87 45.70
CA GLY A 113 31.02 1.43 46.98
C GLY A 113 29.75 0.72 47.46
N GLU A 114 29.46 0.77 48.76
CA GLU A 114 28.19 0.26 49.31
C GLU A 114 27.01 0.89 48.56
N VAL A 115 26.15 0.05 47.98
CA VAL A 115 24.96 0.49 47.25
C VAL A 115 23.95 0.99 48.28
N LYS A 116 23.94 2.30 48.54
CA LYS A 116 22.86 2.93 49.31
C LYS A 116 21.61 2.91 48.46
N THR A 117 20.63 2.11 48.86
CA THR A 117 19.31 2.07 48.23
C THR A 117 18.56 3.38 48.49
N ASP A 118 17.86 3.89 47.48
CA ASP A 118 17.02 5.09 47.61
C ASP A 118 15.93 4.83 48.67
N PRO A 119 15.64 5.78 49.59
CA PRO A 119 14.54 5.69 50.56
C PRO A 119 13.20 5.26 49.94
N ILE A 120 12.90 5.70 48.72
CA ILE A 120 11.68 5.31 47.98
C ILE A 120 11.71 3.82 47.65
N ARG A 121 12.87 3.32 47.22
CA ARG A 121 13.06 1.90 46.88
C ARG A 121 12.95 1.02 48.14
N GLU A 122 13.46 1.48 49.27
CA GLU A 122 13.31 0.80 50.56
C GLU A 122 11.86 0.78 51.04
N ALA A 123 11.15 1.91 50.97
CA ALA A 123 9.75 2.01 51.34
C ALA A 123 8.84 1.09 50.50
N MET A 124 9.24 0.83 49.24
CA MET A 124 8.56 -0.08 48.32
C MET A 124 9.01 -1.55 48.48
N GLY A 125 9.84 -1.88 49.47
CA GLY A 125 10.31 -3.24 49.72
C GLY A 125 11.30 -3.77 48.68
N LEU A 126 11.86 -2.89 47.84
CA LEU A 126 12.80 -3.23 46.76
C LEU A 126 14.28 -3.02 47.19
N GLY A 127 14.53 -2.79 48.48
CA GLY A 127 15.83 -2.36 49.05
C GLY A 127 16.90 -3.45 49.20
N LYS A 128 16.64 -4.69 48.79
CA LYS A 128 17.65 -5.76 48.89
C LYS A 128 17.47 -6.77 47.76
N GLY A 129 18.34 -6.70 46.77
CA GLY A 129 18.43 -7.69 45.70
C GLY A 129 19.81 -8.34 45.72
N ILE A 130 19.79 -9.67 45.76
CA ILE A 130 20.84 -10.60 45.30
C ILE A 130 21.53 -10.07 44.04
#